data_AF-A0A8J5HSI9-F1
#
_entry.id   AF-A0A8J5HSI9-F1
#
_cell.length_a   1.000
_cell.length_b   1.000
_cell.length_c   1.000
_cell.angle_alpha   90.00
_cell.angle_beta   90.00
_cell.angle_gamma   90.00
#
_symmetry.space_group_name_H-M   'P 1'
#
loop_
_entity.id
_entity.type
_entity.pdbx_description
1 polymer ?
#
loop_
_entity_poly.entity_id
_entity_poly.type
_entity_poly.pdbx_seq_one_letter_code
_entity_poly.pdbx_strand_id
1 'polypeptide(L)'
;MLNELASPYDDCEQRLAYAFPQALFCRATASGDHCYRTSLTVAERTVSFASTRRLALKFQEAAPWSTFGHVASNGALLQALDGEPALHIVDVSNTFCTQWPMLLEALASRADADALRVRLIVVSSTAAGVVAEIGVRIEKFAWLMGVPLEFRDITAPALPCLADALRPEKSRVLTVVEDEADFGEFMESFEECLRFYGSYFEMLEESFPATCNERLALERECFRSLVGLLACEGGANAVVDGERRERGRQWCRRLERCGFETFGVSDDVIDDLKALLKRYRPGWSLLPAEGETSDMYLTWKDKIGNLFDSHY
;
A
#
# COMPACT_ATOMS: atom_id res chain seq x y z
N MET A 1 -3.90 -6.74 -35.09
CA MET A 1 -4.02 -5.36 -34.59
C MET A 1 -3.47 -5.18 -33.18
N LEU A 2 -4.10 -5.66 -32.08
CA LEU A 2 -3.53 -5.44 -30.72
C LEU A 2 -2.11 -6.01 -30.55
N ASN A 3 -1.86 -7.25 -30.96
CA ASN A 3 -0.52 -7.86 -30.87
C ASN A 3 0.55 -7.20 -31.77
N GLU A 4 0.15 -6.44 -32.80
CA GLU A 4 1.09 -5.80 -33.74
C GLU A 4 1.50 -4.40 -33.27
N LEU A 5 0.74 -3.80 -32.36
CA LEU A 5 0.99 -2.47 -31.79
C LEU A 5 1.46 -2.54 -30.32
N ALA A 6 1.35 -3.70 -29.69
CA ALA A 6 1.72 -3.94 -28.29
C ALA A 6 3.25 -4.03 -28.10
N SER A 7 3.76 -3.36 -27.07
CA SER A 7 5.15 -3.46 -26.65
C SER A 7 5.27 -3.33 -25.13
N PRO A 8 5.98 -4.23 -24.44
CA PRO A 8 6.18 -4.12 -23.00
C PRO A 8 7.21 -3.05 -22.61
N TYR A 9 7.84 -2.37 -23.56
CA TYR A 9 8.97 -1.46 -23.30
C TYR A 9 8.78 -0.03 -23.83
N ASP A 10 7.85 0.18 -24.75
CA ASP A 10 7.61 1.49 -25.38
C ASP A 10 6.61 2.31 -24.56
N ASP A 11 5.73 3.13 -25.14
CA ASP A 11 4.87 4.05 -24.39
C ASP A 11 3.79 3.36 -23.52
N CYS A 12 3.15 4.12 -22.62
CA CYS A 12 2.10 3.63 -21.73
C CYS A 12 0.97 2.89 -22.47
N GLU A 13 0.50 3.41 -23.61
CA GLU A 13 -0.59 2.79 -24.37
C GLU A 13 -0.16 1.44 -24.93
N GLN A 14 1.06 1.33 -25.45
CA GLN A 14 1.62 0.09 -25.96
C GLN A 14 1.87 -0.95 -24.84
N ARG A 15 2.27 -0.51 -23.64
CA ARG A 15 2.44 -1.40 -22.47
C ARG A 15 1.11 -1.95 -21.98
N LEU A 16 0.05 -1.12 -21.94
CA LEU A 16 -1.30 -1.58 -21.61
C LEU A 16 -1.86 -2.50 -22.70
N ALA A 17 -1.67 -2.15 -23.97
CA ALA A 17 -2.03 -2.98 -25.12
C ALA A 17 -1.23 -4.30 -25.19
N TYR A 18 -0.10 -4.39 -24.48
CA TYR A 18 0.60 -5.65 -24.25
C TYR A 18 -0.01 -6.41 -23.07
N ALA A 19 -0.21 -5.77 -21.92
CA ALA A 19 -0.61 -6.40 -20.68
C ALA A 19 -2.00 -7.06 -20.73
N PHE A 20 -3.00 -6.31 -21.17
CA PHE A 20 -4.40 -6.76 -21.15
C PHE A 20 -4.62 -7.95 -22.08
N PRO A 21 -4.15 -7.93 -23.35
CA PRO A 21 -4.28 -9.10 -24.21
C PRO A 21 -3.56 -10.34 -23.68
N GLN A 22 -2.44 -10.20 -22.96
CA GLN A 22 -1.78 -11.35 -22.33
C GLN A 22 -2.68 -11.97 -21.25
N ALA A 23 -3.26 -11.17 -20.37
CA ALA A 23 -4.20 -11.66 -19.36
C ALA A 23 -5.45 -12.31 -20.01
N LEU A 24 -6.01 -11.69 -21.04
CA LEU A 24 -7.15 -12.25 -21.79
C LEU A 24 -6.79 -13.54 -22.53
N PHE A 25 -5.57 -13.64 -23.08
CA PHE A 25 -5.08 -14.86 -23.69
C PHE A 25 -4.97 -15.97 -22.65
N CYS A 26 -4.36 -15.71 -21.49
CA CYS A 26 -4.30 -16.68 -20.39
C CYS A 26 -5.69 -17.15 -19.94
N ARG A 27 -6.69 -16.25 -19.92
CA ARG A 27 -8.08 -16.60 -19.64
C ARG A 27 -8.65 -17.52 -20.72
N ALA A 28 -8.48 -17.14 -22.00
CA ALA A 28 -9.02 -17.88 -23.14
C ALA A 28 -8.40 -19.29 -23.28
N THR A 29 -7.15 -19.46 -22.86
CA THR A 29 -6.44 -20.74 -22.86
C THR A 29 -6.54 -21.51 -21.54
N ALA A 30 -7.34 -21.05 -20.58
CA ALA A 30 -7.46 -21.62 -19.24
C ALA A 30 -6.10 -21.87 -18.55
N SER A 31 -5.15 -20.96 -18.77
CA SER A 31 -3.79 -21.04 -18.21
C SER A 31 -3.51 -19.97 -17.15
N GLY A 32 -4.52 -19.18 -16.76
CA GLY A 32 -4.42 -18.08 -15.79
C GLY A 32 -3.73 -18.49 -14.48
N ASP A 33 -4.27 -19.50 -13.79
CA ASP A 33 -3.72 -19.96 -12.50
C ASP A 33 -2.28 -20.44 -12.60
N HIS A 34 -1.94 -21.16 -13.66
CA HIS A 34 -0.58 -21.62 -13.90
C HIS A 34 0.39 -20.46 -14.16
N CYS A 35 -0.01 -19.51 -15.01
CA CYS A 35 0.79 -18.33 -15.35
C CYS A 35 0.98 -17.43 -14.11
N TYR A 36 -0.07 -17.18 -13.35
CA TYR A 36 -0.03 -16.40 -12.11
C TYR A 36 0.90 -17.01 -11.07
N ARG A 37 0.71 -18.30 -10.76
CA ARG A 37 1.55 -19.03 -9.79
C ARG A 37 3.01 -19.07 -10.20
N THR A 38 3.29 -19.32 -11.49
CA THR A 38 4.66 -19.33 -12.00
C THR A 38 5.33 -17.97 -11.82
N SER A 39 4.63 -16.89 -12.17
CA SER A 39 5.12 -15.53 -11.98
C SER A 39 5.37 -15.24 -10.48
N LEU A 40 4.42 -15.58 -9.60
CA LEU A 40 4.53 -15.41 -8.15
C LEU A 40 5.76 -16.12 -7.58
N THR A 41 5.95 -17.40 -7.92
CA THR A 41 7.13 -18.17 -7.46
C THR A 41 8.45 -17.56 -7.93
N VAL A 42 8.49 -16.99 -9.15
CA VAL A 42 9.69 -16.28 -9.62
C VAL A 42 9.97 -15.04 -8.77
N ALA A 43 8.94 -14.26 -8.44
CA ALA A 43 9.10 -13.07 -7.61
C ALA A 43 9.56 -13.41 -6.20
N GLU A 44 8.94 -14.40 -5.55
CA GLU A 44 9.33 -14.89 -4.22
C GLU A 44 10.78 -15.37 -4.17
N ARG A 45 11.30 -15.99 -5.23
CA ARG A 45 12.71 -16.42 -5.30
C ARG A 45 13.69 -15.27 -5.47
N THR A 46 13.23 -14.12 -5.97
CA THR A 46 14.06 -12.93 -6.21
C THR A 46 13.98 -11.90 -5.08
N VAL A 47 13.09 -12.13 -4.11
CA VAL A 47 12.90 -11.23 -2.97
C VAL A 47 14.08 -11.33 -2.00
N SER A 48 14.60 -10.18 -1.60
CA SER A 48 15.69 -10.05 -0.63
C SER A 48 15.57 -8.68 0.02
N PHE A 49 16.14 -8.49 1.21
CA PHE A 49 16.17 -7.16 1.82
C PHE A 49 16.72 -6.09 0.88
N ALA A 50 17.80 -6.40 0.14
CA ALA A 50 18.41 -5.45 -0.78
C ALA A 50 17.50 -5.09 -1.97
N SER A 51 16.90 -6.08 -2.64
CA SER A 51 16.01 -5.83 -3.79
C SER A 51 14.73 -5.12 -3.37
N THR A 52 14.13 -5.57 -2.27
CA THR A 52 12.95 -4.98 -1.65
C THR A 52 13.16 -3.53 -1.23
N ARG A 53 14.21 -3.26 -0.45
CA ARG A 53 14.55 -1.90 0.00
C ARG A 53 14.78 -0.98 -1.20
N ARG A 54 15.50 -1.47 -2.21
CA ARG A 54 15.80 -0.70 -3.41
C ARG A 54 14.53 -0.33 -4.17
N LEU A 55 13.61 -1.29 -4.36
CA LEU A 55 12.33 -1.06 -5.03
C LEU A 55 11.46 -0.07 -4.25
N ALA A 56 11.25 -0.31 -2.95
CA ALA A 56 10.41 0.52 -2.10
C ALA A 56 10.92 1.97 -2.03
N LEU A 57 12.22 2.17 -1.76
CA LEU A 57 12.80 3.52 -1.67
C LEU A 57 12.75 4.25 -3.02
N LYS A 58 13.00 3.55 -4.14
CA LYS A 58 12.93 4.19 -5.46
C LYS A 58 11.50 4.58 -5.81
N PHE A 59 10.51 3.77 -5.43
CA PHE A 59 9.11 4.11 -5.63
C PHE A 59 8.69 5.32 -4.80
N GLN A 60 9.07 5.36 -3.52
CA GLN A 60 8.80 6.49 -2.62
C GLN A 60 9.52 7.79 -3.04
N GLU A 61 10.68 7.69 -3.69
CA GLU A 61 11.39 8.83 -4.27
C GLU A 61 10.66 9.38 -5.50
N ALA A 62 10.11 8.50 -6.34
CA ALA A 62 9.46 8.86 -7.59
C ALA A 62 8.00 9.33 -7.39
N ALA A 63 7.27 8.72 -6.47
CA ALA A 63 5.85 8.97 -6.26
C ALA A 63 5.47 8.99 -4.76
N PRO A 64 4.50 9.82 -4.35
CA PRO A 64 3.98 9.85 -3.00
C PRO A 64 3.03 8.69 -2.69
N TRP A 65 2.85 7.70 -3.58
CA TRP A 65 1.82 6.66 -3.47
C TRP A 65 1.79 5.97 -2.11
N SER A 66 2.95 5.53 -1.60
CA SER A 66 3.05 4.92 -0.27
C SER A 66 3.30 5.94 0.84
N THR A 67 4.10 6.99 0.58
CA THR A 67 4.48 7.96 1.62
C THR A 67 3.31 8.85 2.04
N PHE A 68 2.32 9.05 1.18
CA PHE A 68 1.05 9.70 1.51
C PHE A 68 0.37 8.99 2.68
N GLY A 69 0.10 7.69 2.54
CA GLY A 69 -0.52 6.88 3.59
C GLY A 69 0.35 6.78 4.85
N HIS A 70 1.68 6.78 4.71
CA HIS A 70 2.60 6.79 5.86
C HIS A 70 2.51 8.08 6.66
N VAL A 71 2.53 9.25 6.01
CA VAL A 71 2.43 10.55 6.70
C VAL A 71 1.07 10.70 7.35
N ALA A 72 -0.01 10.36 6.63
CA ALA A 72 -1.37 10.45 7.16
C ALA A 72 -1.57 9.52 8.37
N SER A 73 -1.16 8.24 8.25
CA SER A 73 -1.23 7.27 9.34
C SER A 73 -0.40 7.69 10.55
N ASN A 74 0.84 8.15 10.34
CA ASN A 74 1.68 8.61 11.44
C ASN A 74 1.06 9.81 12.15
N GLY A 75 0.48 10.75 11.41
CA GLY A 75 -0.26 11.88 11.97
C GLY A 75 -1.42 11.45 12.86
N ALA A 76 -2.28 10.55 12.35
CA ALA A 76 -3.40 9.99 13.12
C ALA A 76 -2.92 9.26 14.39
N LEU A 77 -1.89 8.43 14.28
CA LEU A 77 -1.30 7.70 15.41
C LEU A 77 -0.72 8.64 16.46
N LEU A 78 -0.02 9.71 16.05
CA LEU A 78 0.56 10.70 16.97
C LEU A 78 -0.53 11.50 17.68
N GLN A 79 -1.59 11.89 16.98
CA GLN A 79 -2.74 12.57 17.57
C GLN A 79 -3.45 11.68 18.60
N ALA A 80 -3.61 10.40 18.30
CA ALA A 80 -4.23 9.43 19.21
C ALA A 80 -3.35 9.06 20.42
N LEU A 81 -2.03 9.20 20.28
CA LEU A 81 -1.05 8.96 21.33
C LEU A 81 -0.95 10.13 22.34
N ASP A 82 -1.57 11.28 22.06
CA ASP A 82 -1.46 12.42 22.97
C ASP A 82 -1.96 12.07 24.38
N GLY A 83 -1.14 12.37 25.39
CA GLY A 83 -1.36 12.00 26.79
C GLY A 83 -1.17 10.52 27.16
N GLU A 84 -0.84 9.63 26.22
CA GLU A 84 -0.71 8.19 26.48
C GLU A 84 0.72 7.73 26.77
N PRO A 85 0.93 6.85 27.77
CA PRO A 85 2.27 6.43 28.19
C PRO A 85 2.85 5.27 27.35
N ALA A 86 2.08 4.73 26.41
CA ALA A 86 2.48 3.57 25.63
C ALA A 86 1.84 3.58 24.23
N LEU A 87 2.63 3.19 23.24
CA LEU A 87 2.21 2.98 21.86
C LEU A 87 2.42 1.52 21.49
N HIS A 88 1.36 0.83 21.07
CA HIS A 88 1.43 -0.52 20.55
C HIS A 88 0.85 -0.57 19.14
N ILE A 89 1.71 -0.80 18.15
CA ILE A 89 1.36 -0.83 16.73
C ILE A 89 1.34 -2.27 16.26
N VAL A 90 0.29 -2.63 15.51
CA VAL A 90 0.23 -3.86 14.71
C VAL A 90 0.23 -3.44 13.24
N ASP A 91 1.36 -3.63 12.57
CA ASP A 91 1.59 -3.32 11.16
C ASP A 91 1.25 -4.53 10.29
N VAL A 92 0.20 -4.39 9.48
CA VAL A 92 -0.17 -5.36 8.45
C VAL A 92 0.00 -4.68 7.10
N SER A 93 1.24 -4.56 6.63
CA SER A 93 1.55 -3.90 5.36
C SER A 93 2.61 -4.64 4.55
N ASN A 94 2.69 -4.32 3.26
CA ASN A 94 3.72 -4.79 2.33
C ASN A 94 4.78 -3.70 2.05
N THR A 95 4.84 -2.65 2.87
CA THR A 95 5.75 -1.50 2.65
C THR A 95 7.11 -1.69 3.33
N PHE A 96 7.38 -2.89 3.84
CA PHE A 96 8.66 -3.30 4.43
C PHE A 96 9.14 -2.33 5.51
N CYS A 97 8.20 -1.90 6.36
CA CYS A 97 8.43 -1.04 7.50
C CYS A 97 9.08 0.33 7.17
N THR A 98 8.99 0.79 5.93
CA THR A 98 9.53 2.10 5.52
C THR A 98 8.79 3.27 6.18
N GLN A 99 7.59 3.05 6.73
CA GLN A 99 6.82 4.02 7.51
C GLN A 99 7.47 4.39 8.86
N TRP A 100 7.94 3.38 9.58
CA TRP A 100 8.25 3.48 11.01
C TRP A 100 9.47 4.34 11.36
N PRO A 101 10.53 4.46 10.52
CA PRO A 101 11.61 5.41 10.78
C PRO A 101 11.11 6.85 10.98
N MET A 102 10.18 7.33 10.15
CA MET A 102 9.63 8.68 10.29
C MET A 102 8.81 8.83 11.58
N LEU A 103 8.06 7.79 11.98
CA LEU A 103 7.33 7.81 13.24
C LEU A 103 8.28 7.83 14.44
N LEU A 104 9.34 7.02 14.42
CA LEU A 104 10.34 6.98 15.50
C LEU A 104 11.06 8.32 15.66
N GLU A 105 11.36 9.02 14.55
CA GLU A 105 11.89 10.39 14.58
C GLU A 105 10.92 11.38 15.23
N ALA A 106 9.63 11.29 14.90
CA ALA A 106 8.60 12.12 15.50
C ALA A 106 8.43 11.83 17.01
N LEU A 107 8.46 10.55 17.40
CA LEU A 107 8.40 10.14 18.81
C LEU A 107 9.61 10.63 19.61
N ALA A 108 10.82 10.55 19.04
CA ALA A 108 12.04 11.04 19.67
C ALA A 108 12.04 12.56 19.92
N SER A 109 11.25 13.31 19.15
CA SER A 109 11.09 14.75 19.30
C SER A 109 10.12 15.16 20.41
N ARG A 110 9.43 14.18 21.03
CA ARG A 110 8.51 14.44 22.14
C ARG A 110 9.26 14.66 23.45
N ALA A 111 8.69 15.49 24.32
CA ALA A 111 9.26 15.77 25.64
C ALA A 111 9.30 14.55 26.57
N ASP A 112 8.45 13.55 26.33
CA ASP A 112 8.28 12.33 27.13
C ASP A 112 8.84 11.07 26.44
N ALA A 113 9.67 11.22 25.40
CA ALA A 113 10.17 10.11 24.58
C ALA A 113 10.80 8.97 25.40
N ASP A 114 11.61 9.30 26.42
CA ASP A 114 12.29 8.32 27.28
C ASP A 114 11.33 7.49 28.15
N ALA A 115 10.13 8.03 28.43
CA ALA A 115 9.13 7.38 29.28
C ALA A 115 8.09 6.58 28.47
N LEU A 116 8.02 6.82 27.15
CA LEU A 116 7.07 6.20 26.25
C LEU A 116 7.42 4.73 26.02
N ARG A 117 6.52 3.79 26.29
CA ARG A 117 6.74 2.38 25.91
C ARG A 117 6.27 2.14 24.48
N VAL A 118 7.17 1.83 23.55
CA VAL A 118 6.81 1.59 22.15
C VAL A 118 6.96 0.11 21.82
N ARG A 119 5.90 -0.50 21.29
CA ARG A 119 5.93 -1.86 20.73
C ARG A 119 5.44 -1.83 19.28
N LEU A 120 6.19 -2.46 18.40
CA LEU A 120 5.82 -2.64 16.99
C LEU A 120 5.77 -4.13 16.65
N ILE A 121 4.59 -4.61 16.27
CA ILE A 121 4.38 -5.96 15.75
C ILE A 121 4.19 -5.87 14.24
N VAL A 122 5.06 -6.51 13.46
CA VAL A 122 4.95 -6.58 12.00
C VAL A 122 4.44 -7.94 11.60
N VAL A 123 3.28 -7.97 10.94
CA VAL A 123 2.67 -9.19 10.40
C VAL A 123 3.02 -9.29 8.92
N SER A 124 3.60 -10.42 8.53
CA SER A 124 3.93 -10.69 7.13
C SER A 124 3.42 -12.07 6.71
N SER A 125 2.83 -12.17 5.53
CA SER A 125 2.44 -13.46 4.94
C SER A 125 3.58 -14.09 4.14
N THR A 126 4.48 -13.27 3.59
CA THR A 126 5.63 -13.68 2.80
C THR A 126 6.90 -12.95 3.26
N ALA A 127 8.08 -13.48 2.90
CA ALA A 127 9.38 -12.83 3.14
C ALA A 127 9.79 -12.65 4.62
N ALA A 128 9.45 -13.60 5.51
CA ALA A 128 9.81 -13.58 6.93
C ALA A 128 11.30 -13.26 7.20
N GLY A 129 12.21 -13.83 6.40
CA GLY A 129 13.65 -13.54 6.52
C GLY A 129 14.03 -12.07 6.23
N VAL A 130 13.30 -11.41 5.32
CA VAL A 130 13.48 -9.98 5.03
C VAL A 130 12.99 -9.12 6.20
N VAL A 131 11.83 -9.46 6.77
CA VAL A 131 11.24 -8.73 7.91
C VAL A 131 12.12 -8.84 9.15
N ALA A 132 12.67 -10.02 9.44
CA ALA A 132 13.63 -10.19 10.54
C ALA A 132 14.88 -9.30 10.35
N GLU A 133 15.40 -9.20 9.12
CA GLU A 133 16.54 -8.33 8.79
C GLU A 133 16.21 -6.83 8.94
N ILE A 134 14.96 -6.45 8.63
CA ILE A 134 14.43 -5.09 8.83
C ILE A 134 14.31 -4.79 10.32
N GLY A 135 13.77 -5.71 11.11
CA GLY A 135 13.57 -5.57 12.55
C GLY A 135 14.85 -5.17 13.27
N VAL A 136 15.96 -5.88 13.01
CA VAL A 136 17.29 -5.57 13.58
C VAL A 136 17.73 -4.14 13.28
N ARG A 137 17.39 -3.59 12.10
CA ARG A 137 17.75 -2.22 11.72
C ARG A 137 16.83 -1.19 12.37
N ILE A 138 15.55 -1.49 12.47
CA ILE A 138 14.57 -0.63 13.14
C ILE A 138 14.88 -0.51 14.63
N GLU A 139 15.20 -1.60 15.32
CA GLU A 139 15.60 -1.57 16.73
C GLU A 139 16.86 -0.72 16.94
N LYS A 140 17.87 -0.89 16.07
CA LYS A 140 19.08 -0.05 16.10
C LYS A 140 18.78 1.42 15.87
N PHE A 141 17.89 1.72 14.93
CA PHE A 141 17.48 3.10 14.65
C PHE A 141 16.72 3.72 15.82
N ALA A 142 15.78 2.99 16.41
CA ALA A 142 15.05 3.43 17.61
C ALA A 142 16.00 3.69 18.79
N TRP A 143 16.97 2.79 19.01
CA TRP A 143 18.01 2.96 20.03
C TRP A 143 18.85 4.23 19.79
N LEU A 144 19.25 4.50 18.54
CA LEU A 144 19.98 5.73 18.18
C LEU A 144 19.16 7.00 18.41
N MET A 145 17.84 6.92 18.24
CA MET A 145 16.90 8.02 18.47
C MET A 145 16.47 8.17 19.93
N GLY A 146 16.90 7.29 20.84
CA GLY A 146 16.49 7.31 22.25
C GLY A 146 15.06 6.79 22.49
N VAL A 147 14.45 6.10 21.52
CA VAL A 147 13.09 5.55 21.65
C VAL A 147 13.16 4.10 22.13
N PRO A 148 12.56 3.74 23.28
CA PRO A 148 12.60 2.37 23.80
C PRO A 148 11.57 1.50 23.07
N LEU A 149 12.01 0.95 21.93
CA LEU A 149 11.23 0.10 21.04
C LEU A 149 11.39 -1.39 21.35
N GLU A 150 10.26 -2.10 21.46
CA GLU A 150 10.18 -3.56 21.36
C GLU A 150 9.64 -3.95 19.98
N PHE A 151 10.48 -4.57 19.14
CA PHE A 151 10.06 -5.07 17.82
C PHE A 151 9.70 -6.56 17.89
N ARG A 152 8.65 -6.97 17.19
CA ARG A 152 8.31 -8.38 16.97
C ARG A 152 7.81 -8.59 15.55
N ASP A 153 8.28 -9.62 14.88
CA ASP A 153 7.72 -10.09 13.61
C ASP A 153 6.87 -11.34 13.84
N ILE A 154 5.76 -11.44 13.09
CA ILE A 154 4.86 -12.59 13.06
C ILE A 154 4.66 -12.99 11.61
N THR A 155 4.93 -14.26 11.31
CA THR A 155 4.53 -14.85 10.02
C THR A 155 3.13 -15.41 10.14
N ALA A 156 2.15 -14.75 9.54
CA ALA A 156 0.76 -15.18 9.54
C ALA A 156 0.03 -14.67 8.29
N PRO A 157 -1.04 -15.36 7.84
CA PRO A 157 -1.90 -14.82 6.79
C PRO A 157 -2.51 -13.49 7.22
N ALA A 158 -2.62 -12.52 6.30
CA ALA A 158 -3.08 -11.18 6.63
C ALA A 158 -4.57 -11.14 7.06
N LEU A 159 -5.44 -11.89 6.37
CA LEU A 159 -6.90 -11.84 6.60
C LEU A 159 -7.34 -12.21 8.03
N PRO A 160 -6.86 -13.30 8.66
CA PRO A 160 -7.18 -13.58 10.07
C PRO A 160 -6.68 -12.49 11.03
N CYS A 161 -5.49 -11.94 10.79
CA CYS A 161 -4.93 -10.88 11.62
C CYS A 161 -5.76 -9.59 11.51
N LEU A 162 -6.21 -9.23 10.29
CA LEU A 162 -7.15 -8.14 10.07
C LEU A 162 -8.46 -8.38 10.82
N ALA A 163 -9.03 -9.59 10.77
CA ALA A 163 -10.28 -9.90 11.48
C ALA A 163 -10.18 -9.69 13.01
N ASP A 164 -9.01 -9.95 13.60
CA ASP A 164 -8.77 -9.66 15.01
C ASP A 164 -8.52 -8.17 15.29
N ALA A 165 -7.89 -7.44 14.36
CA ALA A 165 -7.69 -5.99 14.44
C ALA A 165 -8.99 -5.17 14.27
N LEU A 166 -9.96 -5.72 13.53
CA LEU A 166 -11.30 -5.15 13.29
C LEU A 166 -12.24 -5.29 14.50
N ARG A 167 -11.72 -5.47 15.71
CA ARG A 167 -12.50 -5.47 16.96
C ARG A 167 -12.20 -4.16 17.69
N PRO A 168 -13.17 -3.23 17.86
CA PRO A 168 -12.94 -1.94 18.51
C PRO A 168 -12.37 -2.07 19.93
N GLU A 169 -12.76 -3.12 20.65
CA GLU A 169 -12.25 -3.41 22.00
C GLU A 169 -10.73 -3.69 22.06
N LYS A 170 -10.09 -3.97 20.90
CA LYS A 170 -8.67 -4.33 20.80
C LYS A 170 -7.79 -3.24 20.20
N SER A 171 -8.38 -2.25 19.54
CA SER A 171 -7.66 -1.22 18.81
C SER A 171 -8.26 0.13 19.17
N ARG A 172 -7.46 1.03 19.74
CA ARG A 172 -7.91 2.40 20.02
C ARG A 172 -8.01 3.24 18.75
N VAL A 173 -7.11 2.99 17.79
CA VAL A 173 -7.12 3.63 16.48
C VAL A 173 -6.76 2.59 15.44
N LEU A 174 -7.46 2.65 14.32
CA LEU A 174 -7.21 1.86 13.12
C LEU A 174 -6.99 2.83 11.95
N THR A 175 -5.81 2.78 11.35
CA THR A 175 -5.49 3.50 10.11
C THR A 175 -5.54 2.53 8.94
N VAL A 176 -6.30 2.86 7.90
CA VAL A 176 -6.43 2.06 6.67
C VAL A 176 -5.90 2.87 5.50
N VAL A 177 -4.93 2.30 4.78
CA VAL A 177 -4.40 2.86 3.53
C VAL A 177 -4.63 1.82 2.45
N GLU A 178 -5.42 2.17 1.45
CA GLU A 178 -5.82 1.23 0.40
C GLU A 178 -5.81 1.87 -0.98
N ASP A 179 -5.63 1.05 -2.00
CA ASP A 179 -5.78 1.48 -3.38
C ASP A 179 -7.28 1.66 -3.69
N GLU A 180 -7.68 2.81 -4.25
CA GLU A 180 -9.08 3.09 -4.57
C GLU A 180 -9.49 2.33 -5.85
N ALA A 181 -9.81 1.05 -5.70
CA ALA A 181 -10.29 0.15 -6.74
C ALA A 181 -11.30 -0.86 -6.19
N ASP A 182 -12.28 -1.26 -7.01
CA ASP A 182 -13.29 -2.27 -6.66
C ASP A 182 -13.39 -3.32 -7.77
N PHE A 183 -12.95 -4.54 -7.48
CA PHE A 183 -12.95 -5.63 -8.45
C PHE A 183 -14.11 -6.60 -8.20
N GLY A 184 -15.04 -6.63 -9.14
CA GLY A 184 -16.24 -7.48 -9.11
C GLY A 184 -16.19 -8.59 -10.16
N GLU A 185 -17.31 -8.76 -10.88
CA GLU A 185 -17.40 -9.73 -11.97
C GLU A 185 -16.47 -9.37 -13.13
N PHE A 186 -16.25 -10.30 -14.07
CA PHE A 186 -15.21 -10.15 -15.09
C PHE A 186 -15.22 -8.80 -15.83
N MET A 187 -16.37 -8.33 -16.30
CA MET A 187 -16.44 -7.06 -17.04
C MET A 187 -16.20 -5.85 -16.13
N GLU A 188 -16.72 -5.87 -14.91
CA GLU A 188 -16.49 -4.81 -13.91
C GLU A 188 -14.99 -4.75 -13.55
N SER A 189 -14.39 -5.91 -13.30
CA SER A 189 -12.96 -6.05 -13.06
C SER A 189 -12.12 -5.59 -14.25
N PHE A 190 -12.54 -5.87 -15.49
CA PHE A 190 -11.84 -5.44 -16.69
C PHE A 190 -11.84 -3.92 -16.84
N GLU A 191 -13.01 -3.28 -16.71
CA GLU A 191 -13.16 -1.83 -16.77
C GLU A 191 -12.39 -1.13 -15.63
N GLU A 192 -12.49 -1.67 -14.42
CA GLU A 192 -11.79 -1.12 -13.27
C GLU A 192 -10.27 -1.29 -13.40
N CYS A 193 -9.79 -2.44 -13.89
CA CYS A 193 -8.39 -2.66 -14.21
C CYS A 193 -7.89 -1.63 -15.23
N LEU A 194 -8.65 -1.38 -16.31
CA LEU A 194 -8.27 -0.38 -17.32
C LEU A 194 -8.17 1.02 -16.71
N ARG A 195 -9.13 1.42 -15.88
CA ARG A 195 -9.13 2.72 -15.20
C ARG A 195 -7.94 2.85 -14.25
N PHE A 196 -7.77 1.87 -13.35
CA PHE A 196 -6.77 1.90 -12.29
C PHE A 196 -5.36 1.76 -12.87
N TYR A 197 -5.08 0.67 -13.60
CA TYR A 197 -3.75 0.44 -14.18
C TYR A 197 -3.43 1.42 -15.30
N GLY A 198 -4.41 1.93 -16.05
CA GLY A 198 -4.16 3.00 -17.01
C GLY A 198 -3.56 4.25 -16.35
N SER A 199 -4.15 4.66 -15.23
CA SER A 199 -3.65 5.79 -14.43
C SER A 199 -2.30 5.47 -13.77
N TYR A 200 -2.13 4.25 -13.28
CA TYR A 200 -0.90 3.80 -12.63
C TYR A 200 0.28 3.73 -13.61
N PHE A 201 0.10 3.20 -14.82
CA PHE A 201 1.15 3.14 -15.85
C PHE A 201 1.53 4.55 -16.35
N GLU A 202 0.54 5.43 -16.54
CA GLU A 202 0.80 6.84 -16.84
C GLU A 202 1.65 7.48 -15.73
N MET A 203 1.29 7.25 -14.46
CA MET A 203 2.05 7.74 -13.32
C MET A 203 3.48 7.20 -13.29
N LEU A 204 3.68 5.90 -13.53
CA LEU A 204 5.00 5.28 -13.54
C LEU A 204 5.88 5.78 -14.68
N GLU A 205 5.34 5.87 -15.90
CA GLU A 205 6.07 6.36 -17.07
C GLU A 205 6.64 7.77 -16.83
N GLU A 206 5.87 8.57 -16.14
CA GLU A 206 6.06 10.00 -16.08
C GLU A 206 6.82 10.39 -14.78
N SER A 207 6.83 9.52 -13.77
CA SER A 207 7.58 9.66 -12.52
C SER A 207 8.95 8.99 -12.51
N PHE A 208 9.22 8.06 -13.43
CA PHE A 208 10.47 7.30 -13.49
C PHE A 208 11.24 7.51 -14.81
N PRO A 209 12.59 7.39 -14.78
CA PRO A 209 13.38 7.33 -16.00
C PRO A 209 13.00 6.13 -16.89
N ALA A 210 13.09 6.29 -18.22
CA ALA A 210 12.69 5.28 -19.20
C ALA A 210 13.39 3.91 -19.03
N THR A 211 14.65 3.89 -18.58
CA THR A 211 15.46 2.68 -18.40
C THR A 211 15.54 2.22 -16.94
N CYS A 212 14.56 2.59 -16.11
CA CYS A 212 14.57 2.28 -14.68
C CYS A 212 14.12 0.83 -14.42
N ASN A 213 15.00 0.03 -13.81
CA ASN A 213 14.70 -1.37 -13.46
C ASN A 213 13.61 -1.49 -12.39
N GLU A 214 13.53 -0.52 -11.48
CA GLU A 214 12.52 -0.48 -10.43
C GLU A 214 11.13 -0.20 -11.02
N ARG A 215 11.03 0.70 -12.01
CA ARG A 215 9.80 0.90 -12.79
C ARG A 215 9.36 -0.41 -13.45
N LEU A 216 10.29 -1.09 -14.13
CA LEU A 216 10.01 -2.37 -14.78
C LEU A 216 9.57 -3.45 -13.77
N ALA A 217 10.10 -3.43 -12.55
CA ALA A 217 9.68 -4.34 -11.48
C ALA A 217 8.23 -4.05 -11.03
N LEU A 218 7.86 -2.78 -10.86
CA LEU A 218 6.48 -2.37 -10.55
C LEU A 218 5.51 -2.74 -11.69
N GLU A 219 5.88 -2.49 -12.95
CA GLU A 219 5.06 -2.85 -14.12
C GLU A 219 4.84 -4.38 -14.21
N ARG A 220 5.87 -5.18 -13.89
CA ARG A 220 5.74 -6.65 -13.81
C ARG A 220 4.82 -7.10 -12.69
N GLU A 221 4.78 -6.38 -11.58
CA GLU A 221 3.82 -6.61 -10.50
C GLU A 221 2.40 -6.34 -10.98
N CYS A 222 2.16 -5.21 -11.66
CA CYS A 222 0.86 -4.92 -12.27
C CYS A 222 0.43 -5.99 -13.27
N PHE A 223 1.35 -6.48 -14.11
CA PHE A 223 1.04 -7.56 -15.06
C PHE A 223 0.62 -8.85 -14.36
N ARG A 224 1.28 -9.19 -13.24
CA ARG A 224 0.90 -10.33 -12.42
C ARG A 224 -0.51 -10.15 -11.87
N SER A 225 -0.84 -8.97 -11.35
CA SER A 225 -2.17 -8.67 -10.83
C SER A 225 -3.25 -8.70 -11.91
N LEU A 226 -2.97 -8.19 -13.11
CA LEU A 226 -3.90 -8.30 -14.24
C LEU A 226 -4.21 -9.75 -14.60
N VAL A 227 -3.21 -10.65 -14.58
CA VAL A 227 -3.44 -12.09 -14.78
C VAL A 227 -4.26 -12.68 -13.62
N GLY A 228 -3.96 -12.31 -12.38
CA GLY A 228 -4.71 -12.73 -11.20
C GLY A 228 -6.20 -12.38 -11.29
N LEU A 229 -6.48 -11.10 -11.54
CA LEU A 229 -7.83 -10.54 -11.59
C LEU A 229 -8.64 -11.00 -12.82
N LEU A 230 -8.02 -11.04 -14.01
CA LEU A 230 -8.74 -11.26 -15.26
C LEU A 230 -8.69 -12.70 -15.76
N ALA A 231 -7.70 -13.51 -15.35
CA ALA A 231 -7.45 -14.83 -15.95
C ALA A 231 -7.60 -16.03 -15.01
N CYS A 232 -7.42 -15.88 -13.69
CA CYS A 232 -7.52 -17.00 -12.74
C CYS A 232 -8.97 -17.41 -12.45
N GLU A 233 -9.18 -18.69 -12.13
CA GLU A 233 -10.50 -19.24 -11.78
C GLU A 233 -11.04 -18.66 -10.47
N GLY A 234 -12.09 -17.83 -10.55
CA GLY A 234 -12.64 -17.09 -9.40
C GLY A 234 -12.21 -15.62 -9.35
N GLY A 235 -11.39 -15.15 -10.31
CA GLY A 235 -10.98 -13.75 -10.47
C GLY A 235 -10.39 -13.17 -9.19
N ALA A 236 -10.88 -12.00 -8.76
CA ALA A 236 -10.47 -11.37 -7.51
C ALA A 236 -10.65 -12.27 -6.25
N ASN A 237 -11.56 -13.25 -6.28
CA ASN A 237 -11.78 -14.19 -5.17
C ASN A 237 -10.82 -15.39 -5.19
N ALA A 238 -10.12 -15.62 -6.30
CA ALA A 238 -9.16 -16.71 -6.49
C ALA A 238 -7.76 -16.35 -5.98
N VAL A 239 -7.44 -15.06 -5.97
CA VAL A 239 -6.11 -14.59 -5.64
C VAL A 239 -5.91 -14.68 -4.13
N VAL A 240 -5.07 -15.64 -3.73
CA VAL A 240 -4.59 -15.77 -2.36
C VAL A 240 -3.75 -14.53 -2.03
N ASP A 241 -4.15 -13.81 -0.98
CA ASP A 241 -3.57 -12.55 -0.48
C ASP A 241 -3.73 -11.31 -1.39
N GLY A 242 -4.57 -10.36 -0.94
CA GLY A 242 -4.34 -8.93 -1.15
C GLY A 242 -4.80 -8.28 -2.45
N GLU A 243 -5.30 -9.01 -3.46
CA GLU A 243 -5.72 -8.36 -4.72
C GLU A 243 -7.21 -7.99 -4.79
N ARG A 244 -8.05 -8.49 -3.87
CA ARG A 244 -9.43 -8.01 -3.72
C ARG A 244 -9.43 -6.65 -3.01
N ARG A 245 -9.18 -5.61 -3.79
CA ARG A 245 -9.28 -4.22 -3.38
C ARG A 245 -10.75 -3.84 -3.19
N GLU A 246 -11.01 -3.00 -2.20
CA GLU A 246 -12.31 -2.38 -1.95
C GLU A 246 -12.08 -0.86 -1.84
N ARG A 247 -13.06 -0.07 -2.29
CA ARG A 247 -13.01 1.40 -2.20
C ARG A 247 -13.15 1.87 -0.77
N GLY A 248 -12.73 3.11 -0.50
CA GLY A 248 -12.83 3.70 0.85
C GLY A 248 -14.23 3.61 1.43
N ARG A 249 -15.25 4.03 0.67
CA ARG A 249 -16.66 3.91 1.07
C ARG A 249 -17.11 2.51 1.49
N GLN A 250 -16.48 1.45 0.99
CA GLN A 250 -16.77 0.06 1.38
C GLN A 250 -16.08 -0.26 2.71
N TRP A 251 -14.83 0.16 2.88
CA TRP A 251 -14.10 0.08 4.14
C TRP A 251 -14.78 0.86 5.27
N CYS A 252 -15.15 2.13 5.06
CA CYS A 252 -15.82 2.94 6.09
C CYS A 252 -17.09 2.22 6.60
N ARG A 253 -17.98 1.79 5.68
CA ARG A 253 -19.21 1.07 6.04
C ARG A 253 -18.93 -0.24 6.78
N ARG A 254 -17.85 -0.93 6.44
CA ARG A 254 -17.47 -2.18 7.10
C ARG A 254 -16.98 -1.90 8.52
N LEU A 255 -16.23 -0.84 8.71
CA LEU A 255 -15.68 -0.42 9.99
C LEU A 255 -16.75 0.13 10.92
N GLU A 256 -17.67 0.95 10.41
CA GLU A 256 -18.87 1.40 11.11
C GLU A 256 -19.72 0.21 11.60
N ARG A 257 -19.91 -0.82 10.75
CA ARG A 257 -20.63 -2.06 11.14
C ARG A 257 -19.90 -2.86 12.21
N CYS A 258 -18.58 -2.73 12.30
CA CYS A 258 -17.77 -3.32 13.37
C CYS A 258 -17.80 -2.47 14.65
N GLY A 259 -18.38 -1.27 14.63
CA GLY A 259 -18.50 -0.37 15.77
C GLY A 259 -17.39 0.67 15.89
N PHE A 260 -16.59 0.87 14.84
CA PHE A 260 -15.61 1.96 14.78
C PHE A 260 -16.27 3.26 14.34
N GLU A 261 -15.74 4.39 14.78
CA GLU A 261 -16.16 5.73 14.36
C GLU A 261 -15.05 6.40 13.55
N THR A 262 -15.41 7.09 12.47
CA THR A 262 -14.46 7.86 11.65
C THR A 262 -13.85 8.99 12.46
N PHE A 263 -12.54 9.18 12.33
CA PHE A 263 -11.81 10.23 13.03
C PHE A 263 -10.94 11.01 12.04
N GLY A 264 -11.13 12.34 12.02
CA GLY A 264 -10.36 13.25 11.19
C GLY A 264 -8.95 13.51 11.74
N VAL A 265 -7.98 13.61 10.82
CA VAL A 265 -6.64 14.09 11.12
C VAL A 265 -6.63 15.61 11.29
N SER A 266 -5.67 16.13 12.08
CA SER A 266 -5.53 17.56 12.31
C SER A 266 -5.13 18.35 11.06
N ASP A 267 -5.39 19.66 11.08
CA ASP A 267 -4.95 20.59 10.02
C ASP A 267 -3.43 20.56 9.81
N ASP A 268 -2.64 20.33 10.87
CA ASP A 268 -1.18 20.18 10.78
C ASP A 268 -0.79 18.96 9.92
N VAL A 269 -1.49 17.82 10.08
CA VAL A 269 -1.27 16.62 9.25
C VAL A 269 -1.66 16.89 7.80
N ILE A 270 -2.76 17.61 7.58
CA ILE A 270 -3.17 18.02 6.23
C ILE A 270 -2.10 18.90 5.57
N ASP A 271 -1.51 19.83 6.33
CA ASP A 271 -0.46 20.70 5.83
C ASP A 271 0.86 19.95 5.58
N ASP A 272 1.21 18.97 6.41
CA ASP A 272 2.32 18.04 6.17
C ASP A 272 2.12 17.24 4.88
N LEU A 273 0.89 16.77 4.63
CA LEU A 273 0.56 16.07 3.38
C LEU A 273 0.66 17.00 2.18
N LYS A 274 0.14 18.23 2.25
CA LYS A 274 0.33 19.23 1.18
C LYS A 274 1.82 19.54 0.96
N ALA A 275 2.61 19.62 2.03
CA ALA A 275 4.05 19.84 1.93
C ALA A 275 4.78 18.64 1.30
N LEU A 276 4.36 17.42 1.63
CA LEU A 276 4.84 16.18 1.00
C LEU A 276 4.60 16.22 -0.51
N LEU A 277 3.37 16.50 -0.96
CA LEU A 277 3.02 16.49 -2.38
C LEU A 277 3.83 17.51 -3.20
N LYS A 278 4.16 18.66 -2.61
CA LYS A 278 5.02 19.68 -3.25
C LYS A 278 6.45 19.22 -3.52
N ARG A 279 6.92 18.14 -2.87
CA ARG A 279 8.25 17.54 -3.11
C ARG A 279 8.30 16.72 -4.39
N TYR A 280 7.14 16.33 -4.91
CA TYR A 280 7.01 15.54 -6.12
C TYR A 280 6.67 16.42 -7.32
N ARG A 281 6.72 15.81 -8.50
CA ARG A 281 6.33 16.46 -9.74
C ARG A 281 4.87 16.94 -9.72
N PRO A 282 4.52 18.01 -10.46
CA PRO A 282 3.13 18.45 -10.59
C PRO A 282 2.24 17.33 -11.12
N GLY A 283 1.00 17.28 -10.63
CA GLY A 283 0.01 16.25 -10.97
C GLY A 283 -0.56 15.54 -9.75
N TRP A 284 0.15 15.55 -8.62
CA TRP A 284 -0.38 15.04 -7.35
C TRP A 284 -1.26 16.06 -6.65
N SER A 285 -2.42 15.64 -6.16
CA SER A 285 -3.28 16.46 -5.33
C SER A 285 -3.93 15.64 -4.21
N LEU A 286 -4.32 16.35 -3.17
CA LEU A 286 -5.09 15.83 -2.05
C LEU A 286 -6.56 16.24 -2.24
N LEU A 287 -7.46 15.26 -2.25
CA LEU A 287 -8.90 15.50 -2.20
C LEU A 287 -9.45 14.99 -0.86
N PRO A 288 -10.03 15.85 -0.01
CA PRO A 288 -10.85 15.36 1.10
C PRO A 288 -12.10 14.67 0.54
N ALA A 289 -12.64 13.71 1.28
CA ALA A 289 -13.90 13.06 0.92
C ALA A 289 -15.06 14.07 0.82
N GLU A 290 -15.99 13.81 -0.10
CA GLU A 290 -17.23 14.57 -0.18
C GLU A 290 -18.20 14.10 0.92
N GLY A 291 -18.53 14.96 1.89
CA GLY A 291 -19.59 14.70 2.88
C GLY A 291 -19.11 14.74 4.35
N GLU A 292 -19.67 13.86 5.18
CA GLU A 292 -19.39 13.75 6.63
C GLU A 292 -18.20 12.82 6.95
N THR A 293 -17.54 12.22 5.95
CA THR A 293 -16.43 11.30 6.18
C THR A 293 -15.09 12.04 6.29
N SER A 294 -14.18 11.50 7.09
CA SER A 294 -12.83 12.04 7.31
C SER A 294 -11.80 11.59 6.27
N ASP A 295 -12.24 10.86 5.25
CA ASP A 295 -11.35 10.18 4.32
C ASP A 295 -10.57 11.17 3.45
N MET A 296 -9.38 10.72 3.04
CA MET A 296 -8.45 11.51 2.26
C MET A 296 -7.99 10.71 1.04
N TYR A 297 -8.09 11.33 -0.13
CA TYR A 297 -7.73 10.70 -1.39
C TYR A 297 -6.48 11.34 -1.98
N LEU A 298 -5.52 10.50 -2.36
CA LEU A 298 -4.42 10.87 -3.22
C LEU A 298 -4.84 10.73 -4.67
N THR A 299 -4.71 11.80 -5.45
CA THR A 299 -4.99 11.76 -6.88
C THR A 299 -3.78 12.09 -7.73
N TRP A 300 -3.78 11.51 -8.93
CA TRP A 300 -2.82 11.76 -10.00
C TRP A 300 -3.57 12.31 -11.22
N LYS A 301 -3.32 13.57 -11.57
CA LYS A 301 -4.03 14.31 -12.64
C LYS A 301 -5.55 14.15 -12.53
N ASP A 302 -6.07 14.41 -11.34
CA ASP A 302 -7.50 14.31 -10.99
C ASP A 302 -8.09 12.89 -11.03
N LYS A 303 -7.27 11.86 -11.27
CA LYS A 303 -7.67 10.45 -11.17
C LYS A 303 -7.28 9.91 -9.79
N ILE A 304 -8.25 9.40 -9.05
CA ILE A 304 -8.02 8.85 -7.71
C ILE A 304 -7.19 7.56 -7.84
N GLY A 305 -6.07 7.52 -7.12
CA GLY A 305 -5.13 6.39 -7.11
C GLY A 305 -5.11 5.64 -5.78
N ASN A 306 -5.12 6.36 -4.65
CA ASN A 306 -4.97 5.78 -3.32
C ASN A 306 -5.82 6.55 -2.30
N LEU A 307 -6.22 5.86 -1.23
CA LEU A 307 -7.06 6.33 -0.14
C LEU A 307 -6.30 6.18 1.19
N PHE A 308 -6.48 7.16 2.05
CA PHE A 308 -6.26 7.04 3.48
C PHE A 308 -7.58 7.25 4.25
N ASP A 309 -7.82 6.41 5.24
CA ASP A 309 -8.91 6.54 6.21
C ASP A 309 -8.41 6.20 7.63
N SER A 310 -9.01 6.79 8.65
CA SER A 310 -8.69 6.57 10.05
C SER A 310 -9.94 6.50 10.92
N HIS A 311 -9.96 5.51 11.82
CA HIS A 311 -11.07 5.24 12.71
C HIS A 311 -10.62 5.04 14.15
N TYR A 312 -11.52 5.34 15.09
CA TYR A 312 -11.38 5.15 16.54
C TYR A 312 -12.30 4.03 17.02
#